data_AF-A0A2K3JUH6-F1
#
_entry.id   AF-A0A2K3JUH6-F1
#
_cell.length_a   1.000
_cell.length_b   1.000
_cell.length_c   1.000
_cell.angle_alpha   90.00
_cell.angle_beta   90.00
_cell.angle_gamma   90.00
#
_symmetry.space_group_name_H-M   'P 1'
#
loop_
_entity.id
_entity.type
_entity.pdbx_description
1 polymer ?
#
loop_
_entity_poly.entity_id
_entity_poly.type
_entity_poly.pdbx_seq_one_letter_code
_entity_poly.pdbx_strand_id
1 'polypeptide(L)' 'YAIGYVSGDEYYGAKASINVWDPQLESPDEFSLSQIWITTGSFEKDLNTIEAGWQAC' A
#
# COMPACT_ATOMS: atom_id res chain seq x y z
N TYR A 1 -3.65 -7.33 6.47
CA TYR A 1 -2.48 -6.76 5.78
C TYR A 1 -1.37 -7.80 5.77
N ALA A 2 -0.45 -7.73 4.81
CA ALA A 2 0.74 -8.57 4.76
C ALA A 2 1.94 -7.67 4.45
N ILE A 3 3.09 -7.97 5.04
CA ILE A 3 4.33 -7.19 4.84
C ILE A 3 5.44 -8.15 4.42
N GLY A 4 6.10 -7.82 3.32
CA GLY A 4 7.29 -8.52 2.84
C GLY A 4 8.51 -7.61 2.93
N TYR A 5 9.63 -8.15 3.43
CA TYR A 5 10.90 -7.44 3.50
C TYR A 5 11.91 -8.12 2.59
N VAL A 6 12.69 -7.32 1.88
CA VAL A 6 13.84 -7.77 1.08
C VAL A 6 15.06 -6.94 1.47
N SER A 7 16.21 -7.57 1.57
CA SER A 7 17.47 -6.93 1.96
C SER A 7 18.64 -7.70 1.36
N GLY A 8 19.78 -7.03 1.13
CA GLY A 8 21.05 -7.68 0.77
C GLY A 8 21.51 -7.46 -0.67
N ASP A 9 20.62 -7.05 -1.57
CA ASP A 9 20.92 -6.83 -3.00
C ASP A 9 20.36 -5.48 -3.48
N GLU A 10 20.77 -5.06 -4.70
CA GLU A 10 20.19 -3.91 -5.39
C GLU A 10 18.88 -4.29 -6.10
N TYR A 11 17.78 -3.61 -5.75
CA TYR A 11 16.47 -3.81 -6.35
C TYR A 11 16.03 -2.55 -7.10
N TYR A 12 15.73 -2.67 -8.38
CA TYR A 12 15.38 -1.53 -9.25
C TYR A 12 13.88 -1.26 -9.36
N GLY A 13 13.05 -2.10 -8.77
CA GLY A 13 11.60 -1.92 -8.79
C GLY A 13 10.85 -3.08 -8.15
N ALA A 14 9.57 -2.83 -7.87
CA ALA A 14 8.63 -3.82 -7.39
C ALA A 14 7.38 -3.80 -8.27
N LYS A 15 6.82 -4.99 -8.54
CA LYS A 15 5.53 -5.12 -9.20
C LYS A 15 4.58 -5.84 -8.24
N ALA A 16 3.48 -5.17 -7.92
CA ALA A 16 2.38 -5.73 -7.16
C ALA A 16 1.09 -5.54 -7.95
N SER A 17 0.15 -6.47 -7.77
CA SER A 17 -1.19 -6.37 -8.35
C SER A 17 -2.20 -6.51 -7.23
N ILE A 18 -3.10 -5.54 -7.13
CA ILE A 18 -4.29 -5.59 -6.27
C ILE A 18 -5.52 -5.73 -7.15
N ASN A 19 -6.45 -6.58 -6.70
CA ASN A 19 -7.76 -6.68 -7.30
C ASN A 19 -8.78 -6.17 -6.29
N VAL A 20 -9.52 -5.14 -6.67
CA VAL A 20 -10.60 -4.55 -5.88
C VAL A 20 -11.90 -4.92 -6.56
N TRP A 21 -12.82 -5.52 -5.83
CA TRP A 21 -14.11 -5.97 -6.35
C TRP A 21 -15.22 -5.29 -5.59
N ASP A 22 -16.05 -4.54 -6.33
CA ASP A 22 -17.30 -3.92 -5.88
C ASP A 22 -17.28 -3.40 -4.43
N PRO A 23 -16.47 -2.36 -4.13
CA PRO A 23 -16.41 -1.82 -2.77
C PRO A 23 -17.74 -1.13 -2.44
N GLN A 24 -18.46 -1.67 -1.45
CA GLN A 24 -19.72 -1.15 -0.95
C GLN A 24 -19.56 -0.66 0.50
N LEU A 25 -20.33 0.36 0.87
CA LEU A 25 -20.39 0.94 2.21
C LEU A 25 -21.72 0.58 2.86
N GLU A 26 -21.74 0.35 4.17
CA GLU A 26 -22.98 0.08 4.90
C GLU A 26 -23.70 1.38 5.28
N SER A 27 -22.94 2.45 5.54
CA SER A 27 -23.45 3.77 5.91
C SER A 27 -22.72 4.92 5.18
N PRO A 28 -23.36 6.07 4.92
CA PRO A 28 -22.72 7.26 4.32
C PRO A 28 -21.57 7.87 5.14
N ASP A 29 -21.45 7.50 6.41
CA ASP A 29 -20.41 7.98 7.32
C ASP A 29 -19.18 7.04 7.35
N GLU A 30 -19.14 6.02 6.48
CA GLU A 30 -18.07 5.04 6.38
C GLU A 30 -17.19 5.23 5.14
N PHE A 31 -16.04 4.56 5.12
CA PHE A 31 -15.22 4.45 3.91
C PHE A 31 -14.58 3.07 3.83
N SER A 32 -14.27 2.64 2.60
CA SER A 32 -13.53 1.42 2.31
C SER A 32 -12.21 1.78 1.62
N LEU A 33 -11.12 1.15 2.04
CA LEU A 33 -9.77 1.47 1.59
C LEU A 33 -9.00 0.21 1.21
N SER A 34 -8.41 0.22 0.02
CA SER A 34 -7.50 -0.80 -0.49
C SER A 34 -6.21 -0.13 -0.94
N GLN A 35 -5.07 -0.48 -0.35
CA GLN A 35 -3.80 0.25 -0.57
C GLN A 35 -2.59 -0.69 -0.70
N ILE A 36 -1.60 -0.26 -1.49
CA ILE A 36 -0.23 -0.81 -1.52
C ILE A 36 0.75 0.30 -1.18
N TRP A 37 1.71 -0.04 -0.32
CA TRP A 37 2.75 0.86 0.15
C TRP A 37 4.11 0.27 -0.27
N ILE A 38 4.94 1.10 -0.89
CA ILE A 38 6.35 0.78 -1.13
C ILE A 38 7.17 1.73 -0.26
N THR A 39 7.96 1.16 0.64
CA THR A 39 8.79 1.92 1.60
C THR A 39 10.26 1.65 1.35
N THR A 40 11.10 2.68 1.38
CA THR A 40 12.57 2.56 1.34
C THR A 40 13.23 3.46 2.38
N GLY A 41 14.40 3.05 2.86
CA GLY A 41 15.14 3.75 3.92
C GLY A 41 14.87 3.21 5.32
N SER A 42 15.21 4.00 6.34
CA SER A 42 15.05 3.63 7.75
C SER A 42 13.93 4.45 8.40
N PHE A 43 13.12 3.80 9.24
CA PHE A 43 11.93 4.41 9.87
C PHE A 43 12.21 5.71 10.65
N GLU A 44 13.44 5.91 11.16
CA GLU A 44 13.77 7.04 12.02
C GLU A 44 14.49 8.20 11.31
N LYS A 45 14.95 8.03 10.07
CA LYS A 45 15.78 9.05 9.40
C LYS A 45 15.33 9.39 7.98
N ASP A 46 15.20 8.38 7.13
CA ASP A 46 15.20 8.57 5.66
C ASP A 46 14.09 7.76 4.98
N LEU A 47 12.92 7.68 5.60
CA LEU A 47 11.81 6.89 5.08
C LEU A 47 11.15 7.61 3.88
N ASN A 48 11.24 7.00 2.72
CA ASN A 48 10.51 7.41 1.52
C ASN A 48 9.39 6.41 1.26
N THR A 49 8.21 6.92 0.92
CA THR A 49 7.04 6.08 0.67
C THR A 49 6.35 6.47 -0.63
N ILE A 50 5.84 5.46 -1.34
CA ILE A 50 4.87 5.61 -2.43
C ILE A 50 3.64 4.82 -2.04
N GLU A 51 2.49 5.48 -2.08
CA GLU A 51 1.19 4.89 -1.79
C GLU A 51 0.29 4.98 -3.02
N ALA A 52 -0.39 3.88 -3.32
CA ALA A 52 -1.41 3.82 -4.35
C ALA A 52 -2.53 2.88 -3.93
N GLY A 53 -3.77 3.20 -4.30
CA GLY A 53 -4.93 2.45 -3.83
C GLY A 53 -6.26 2.94 -4.36
N TRP A 54 -7.33 2.35 -3.85
CA TRP A 54 -8.72 2.72 -4.07
C TRP A 54 -9.39 3.10 -2.75
N GLN A 55 -10.10 4.23 -2.75
CA GLN A 55 -10.94 4.65 -1.64
C GLN A 55 -12.38 4.79 -2.16
N ALA A 56 -13.34 4.19 -1.44
CA ALA A 56 -14.77 4.40 -1.64
C ALA A 56 -15.34 5.10 -0.40
N CYS A 57 -16.16 6.13 -0.63
CA CYS A 57 -16.77 7.02 0.37
C CYS A 57 -18.17 7.42 -0.10
#